data_AF-A0A1Q7N6F5-F1
#
_entry.id   AF-A0A1Q7N6F5-F1
#
_cell.length_a   1.000
_cell.length_b   1.000
_cell.length_c   1.000
_cell.angle_alpha   90.00
_cell.angle_beta   90.00
_cell.angle_gamma   90.00
#
_symmetry.space_group_name_H-M   'P 1'
#
loop_
_entity.id
_entity.type
_entity.pdbx_description
1 polymer ?
#
loop_
_entity_poly.entity_id
_entity_poly.type
_entity_poly.pdbx_seq_one_letter_code
_entity_poly.pdbx_strand_id
1 'polypeptide(L)'
;MSIPIQSHRQTLTPELARLNREIEQYARGYGLDFYETIFEVLDFEEMNMVAAYGGFPNRYPHWKFGMEYERLNKSYAYGLQKIYEMVINNDPCYAYLLECNHLVDQKLVMAHVYGHCDFFKNNIWFSKTNRKMMDIMANHATKIRKYIDKYGLERVEGFIDLCLCLDDLIDHHSVFIERRPKRKEHTEEEPAVVKKIAASEYMDEFINPKEFIEQQKQRLEDERLKRRRFPEEHQKDVLLFLIENAPLETWQRDVLWMIREEAYYFAPQAQTKIMNEGWATYWHAKIMTERALNDAEVIDFADHHSGTVAAHPGQINPYRLGFELWKDIEDRWNKGKFGKDYDECDDYISKREWDIGLGLGREKIFETRRVHNDITFIDAFFTEEFCHEHRFFRYQFNSERGVYEIADRNWKNIKQKLLFSLTNFGQPLIYVADGNFENRGELLLDHRHD
;
A
#
# COMPACT_ATOMS: atom_id res chain seq x y z
N MET A 1 17.15 -13.11 23.85
CA MET A 1 18.54 -12.64 23.97
C MET A 1 18.61 -11.26 23.34
N SER A 2 18.80 -10.21 24.13
CA SER A 2 19.05 -8.87 23.59
C SER A 2 20.50 -8.82 23.11
N ILE A 3 20.71 -9.06 21.82
CA ILE A 3 22.02 -8.87 21.21
C ILE A 3 22.26 -7.35 21.16
N PRO A 4 23.29 -6.82 21.82
CA PRO A 4 23.58 -5.40 21.75
C PRO A 4 24.05 -5.08 20.33
N ILE A 5 23.27 -4.27 19.60
CA ILE A 5 23.67 -3.68 18.33
C ILE A 5 24.84 -2.75 18.64
N GLN A 6 26.08 -3.24 18.54
CA GLN A 6 27.26 -2.40 18.53
C GLN A 6 27.19 -1.54 17.27
N SER A 7 27.07 -0.23 17.46
CA SER A 7 26.92 0.77 16.42
C SER A 7 28.22 1.01 15.64
N HIS A 8 28.73 0.00 14.95
CA HIS A 8 29.63 0.24 13.83
C HIS A 8 28.78 0.61 12.61
N ARG A 9 28.15 1.79 12.65
CA ARG A 9 27.53 2.38 11.47
C ARG A 9 28.64 2.58 10.43
N GLN A 10 28.77 1.66 9.50
CA GLN A 10 29.70 1.82 8.41
C GLN A 10 29.17 2.94 7.52
N THR A 11 29.81 4.10 7.69
CA THR A 11 29.60 5.25 6.80
C THR A 11 30.00 4.81 5.40
N LEU A 12 29.29 5.29 4.36
CA LEU A 12 29.64 5.02 2.97
C LEU A 12 31.15 5.15 2.75
N THR A 13 31.74 4.18 2.04
CA THR A 13 33.12 4.31 1.59
C THR A 13 33.27 5.58 0.74
N PRO A 14 34.47 6.18 0.65
CA PRO A 14 34.67 7.41 -0.14
C PRO A 14 34.20 7.28 -1.59
N GLU A 15 34.32 6.08 -2.16
CA GLU A 15 33.85 5.76 -3.51
C GLU A 15 32.32 5.75 -3.59
N LEU A 16 31.64 5.03 -2.70
CA LEU A 16 30.18 5.01 -2.65
C LEU A 16 29.59 6.39 -2.35
N ALA A 17 30.25 7.18 -1.49
CA ALA A 17 29.86 8.56 -1.22
C ALA A 17 30.03 9.50 -2.43
N ARG A 18 30.97 9.19 -3.35
CA ARG A 18 31.09 9.90 -4.64
C ARG A 18 29.95 9.50 -5.57
N LEU A 19 29.71 8.19 -5.73
CA LEU A 19 28.62 7.67 -6.58
C LEU A 19 27.25 8.18 -6.12
N ASN A 20 27.02 8.17 -4.81
CA ASN A 20 25.78 8.69 -4.23
C ASN A 20 25.53 10.15 -4.64
N ARG A 21 26.53 11.03 -4.47
CA ARG A 21 26.42 12.45 -4.87
C ARG A 21 26.18 12.63 -6.37
N GLU A 22 26.81 11.80 -7.19
CA GLU A 22 26.65 11.84 -8.65
C GLU A 22 25.23 11.42 -9.07
N ILE A 23 24.74 10.30 -8.54
CA ILE A 23 23.39 9.79 -8.81
C ILE A 23 22.33 10.77 -8.26
N GLU A 24 22.57 11.36 -7.09
CA GLU A 24 21.69 12.40 -6.54
C GLU A 24 21.56 13.58 -7.51
N GLN A 25 22.68 14.05 -8.07
CA GLN A 25 22.68 15.14 -9.05
C GLN A 25 21.91 14.76 -10.33
N TYR A 26 22.06 13.53 -10.81
CA TYR A 26 21.29 13.04 -11.96
C TYR A 26 19.80 13.00 -11.65
N ALA A 27 19.40 12.41 -10.51
CA ALA A 27 18.02 12.34 -10.06
C ALA A 27 17.38 13.74 -9.97
N ARG A 28 18.05 14.70 -9.34
CA ARG A 28 17.59 16.11 -9.29
C ARG A 28 17.56 16.75 -10.66
N GLY A 29 18.52 16.43 -11.53
CA GLY A 29 18.56 16.90 -12.92
C GLY A 29 17.37 16.46 -13.77
N TYR A 30 16.73 15.34 -13.42
CA TYR A 30 15.48 14.88 -14.04
C TYR A 30 14.21 15.47 -13.40
N GLY A 31 14.34 16.30 -12.36
CA GLY A 31 13.23 16.93 -11.66
C GLY A 31 12.64 16.09 -10.51
N LEU A 32 13.33 15.04 -10.06
CA LEU A 32 12.93 14.29 -8.88
C LEU A 32 13.09 15.14 -7.61
N ASP A 33 12.07 15.09 -6.74
CA ASP A 33 12.06 15.79 -5.47
C ASP A 33 11.89 14.79 -4.33
N PHE A 34 12.96 14.57 -3.57
CA PHE A 34 13.05 13.58 -2.50
C PHE A 34 13.52 14.22 -1.18
N TYR A 35 13.39 13.50 -0.07
CA TYR A 35 13.95 13.91 1.23
C TYR A 35 15.47 13.78 1.23
N GLU A 36 16.14 14.24 2.29
CA GLU A 36 17.54 13.88 2.49
C GLU A 36 17.65 12.36 2.64
N THR A 37 18.43 11.70 1.76
CA THR A 37 18.58 10.24 1.75
C THR A 37 19.91 9.85 2.38
N ILE A 38 19.85 9.07 3.46
CA ILE A 38 21.00 8.52 4.17
C ILE A 38 21.14 7.05 3.79
N PHE A 39 22.27 6.71 3.17
CA PHE A 39 22.62 5.33 2.87
C PHE A 39 23.54 4.75 3.93
N GLU A 40 23.19 3.58 4.45
CA GLU A 40 24.02 2.78 5.35
C GLU A 40 24.40 1.47 4.65
N VAL A 41 25.66 1.07 4.75
CA VAL A 41 26.12 -0.22 4.22
C VAL A 41 25.97 -1.26 5.32
N LEU A 42 25.26 -2.34 5.02
CA LEU A 42 25.02 -3.47 5.90
C LEU A 42 25.61 -4.74 5.30
N ASP A 43 26.08 -5.62 6.17
CA ASP A 43 26.34 -6.99 5.76
C ASP A 43 25.03 -7.76 5.51
N PHE A 44 25.16 -9.00 5.07
CA PHE A 44 24.01 -9.83 4.76
C PHE A 44 23.17 -10.23 5.99
N GLU A 45 23.80 -10.48 7.14
CA GLU A 45 23.09 -10.84 8.37
C GLU A 45 22.31 -9.62 8.89
N GLU A 46 22.95 -8.45 8.90
CA GLU A 46 22.35 -7.17 9.24
C GLU A 46 21.18 -6.81 8.33
N MET A 47 21.33 -6.99 7.01
CA MET A 47 20.24 -6.75 6.06
C MET A 47 19.02 -7.62 6.37
N ASN A 48 19.21 -8.91 6.63
CA ASN A 48 18.11 -9.81 7.00
C ASN A 48 17.47 -9.44 8.33
N MET A 49 18.27 -9.01 9.32
CA MET A 49 17.75 -8.55 10.61
C MET A 49 16.86 -7.33 10.44
N VAL A 50 17.34 -6.33 9.70
CA VAL A 50 16.58 -5.10 9.42
C VAL A 50 15.32 -5.40 8.61
N ALA A 51 15.42 -6.26 7.59
CA ALA A 51 14.27 -6.69 6.79
C ALA A 51 13.21 -7.44 7.61
N ALA A 52 13.64 -8.34 8.51
CA ALA A 52 12.73 -9.05 9.41
C ALA A 52 11.97 -8.09 10.34
N TYR A 53 12.59 -6.96 10.70
CA TYR A 53 11.96 -5.87 11.45
C TYR A 53 11.18 -4.87 10.60
N GLY A 54 10.97 -5.16 9.31
CA GLY A 54 10.22 -4.29 8.40
C GLY A 54 10.97 -3.00 8.05
N GLY A 55 12.31 -3.06 8.03
CA GLY A 55 13.19 -1.93 7.73
C GLY A 55 13.65 -1.16 8.97
N PHE A 56 13.08 -1.41 10.16
CA PHE A 56 13.40 -0.62 11.35
C PHE A 56 14.46 -1.30 12.23
N PRO A 57 15.52 -0.57 12.67
CA PRO A 57 16.57 -1.18 13.49
C PRO A 57 16.10 -1.52 14.91
N ASN A 58 15.07 -0.83 15.41
CA ASN A 58 14.53 -1.03 16.76
C ASN A 58 13.04 -1.34 16.70
N ARG A 59 12.68 -2.57 17.08
CA ARG A 59 11.30 -3.03 17.26
C ARG A 59 11.09 -3.59 18.65
N TYR A 60 9.83 -3.74 19.04
CA TYR A 60 9.48 -4.46 20.26
C TYR A 60 9.90 -5.94 20.15
N PRO A 61 10.26 -6.59 21.28
CA PRO A 61 10.61 -8.00 21.25
C PRO A 61 9.37 -8.84 20.92
N HIS A 62 9.47 -9.70 19.91
CA HIS A 62 8.40 -10.62 19.52
C HIS A 62 8.97 -11.78 18.67
N TRP A 63 8.51 -13.01 18.91
CA TRP A 63 9.01 -14.20 18.21
C TRP A 63 8.80 -14.15 16.69
N LYS A 64 7.73 -13.50 16.18
CA LYS A 64 7.44 -13.32 14.73
C LYS A 64 8.65 -12.81 13.95
N PHE A 65 9.40 -11.87 14.51
CA PHE A 65 10.57 -11.31 13.83
C PHE A 65 11.72 -12.32 13.72
N GLY A 66 11.91 -13.16 14.74
CA GLY A 66 12.89 -14.24 14.69
C GLY A 66 12.52 -15.32 13.66
N MET A 67 11.23 -15.66 13.58
CA MET A 67 10.73 -16.56 12.54
C MET A 67 10.95 -15.98 11.14
N GLU A 68 10.67 -14.68 10.96
CA GLU A 68 10.88 -14.00 9.68
C GLU A 68 12.36 -13.94 9.29
N TYR A 69 13.24 -13.63 10.25
CA TYR A 69 14.69 -13.67 10.04
C TYR A 69 15.17 -15.03 9.56
N GLU A 70 14.74 -16.12 10.22
CA GLU A 70 15.07 -17.49 9.81
C GLU A 70 14.58 -17.82 8.40
N ARG A 71 13.39 -17.32 8.03
CA ARG A 71 12.82 -17.48 6.69
C ARG A 71 13.67 -16.76 5.63
N LEU A 72 14.03 -15.50 5.88
CA LEU A 72 14.84 -14.69 4.96
C LEU A 72 16.24 -15.28 4.79
N ASN A 73 16.89 -15.61 5.92
CA ASN A 73 18.23 -16.18 5.92
C ASN A 73 18.31 -17.50 5.11
N LYS A 74 17.35 -18.41 5.33
CA LYS A 74 17.27 -19.67 4.57
C LYS A 74 16.98 -19.42 3.08
N SER A 75 16.04 -18.52 2.78
CA SER A 75 15.67 -18.22 1.38
C SER A 75 16.87 -17.73 0.58
N TYR A 76 17.71 -16.88 1.18
CA TYR A 76 18.94 -16.44 0.56
C TYR A 76 20.01 -17.53 0.49
N ALA A 77 20.21 -18.33 1.56
CA ALA A 77 21.19 -19.42 1.55
C ALA A 77 20.92 -20.44 0.44
N TYR A 78 19.65 -20.63 0.06
CA TYR A 78 19.22 -21.45 -1.08
C TYR A 78 19.16 -20.70 -2.41
N GLY A 79 19.55 -19.43 -2.47
CA GLY A 79 19.51 -18.60 -3.68
C GLY A 79 18.11 -18.31 -4.21
N LEU A 80 17.08 -18.42 -3.37
CA LEU A 80 15.68 -18.23 -3.75
C LEU A 80 15.30 -16.75 -3.83
N GLN A 81 15.86 -15.92 -2.95
CA GLN A 81 15.56 -14.49 -2.86
C GLN A 81 16.78 -13.70 -2.38
N LYS A 82 17.00 -12.53 -2.98
CA LYS A 82 18.01 -11.54 -2.57
C LYS A 82 17.32 -10.19 -2.39
N ILE A 83 17.52 -9.57 -1.23
CA ILE A 83 17.08 -8.20 -0.97
C ILE A 83 18.20 -7.29 -1.47
N TYR A 84 17.93 -6.50 -2.49
CA TYR A 84 18.93 -5.60 -3.07
C TYR A 84 18.94 -4.25 -2.33
N GLU A 85 17.80 -3.89 -1.76
CA GLU A 85 17.42 -2.58 -1.32
C GLU A 85 16.41 -2.68 -0.18
N MET A 86 16.53 -1.80 0.79
CA MET A 86 15.53 -1.58 1.81
C MET A 86 15.46 -0.09 2.07
N VAL A 87 14.28 0.50 1.93
CA VAL A 87 14.07 1.94 2.08
C VAL A 87 12.98 2.22 3.11
N ILE A 88 13.25 3.14 4.03
CA ILE A 88 12.31 3.60 5.06
C ILE A 88 11.80 4.98 4.67
N ASN A 89 10.48 5.11 4.53
CA ASN A 89 9.82 6.40 4.35
C ASN A 89 9.86 7.22 5.66
N ASN A 90 10.94 7.98 5.83
CA ASN A 90 11.18 8.87 6.96
C ASN A 90 11.79 10.19 6.46
N ASP A 91 11.84 11.22 7.29
CA ASP A 91 12.52 12.48 7.01
C ASP A 91 13.59 12.74 8.09
N PRO A 92 14.88 12.46 7.84
CA PRO A 92 15.48 12.01 6.57
C PRO A 92 15.10 10.56 6.21
N CYS A 93 15.19 10.23 4.92
CA CYS A 93 14.91 8.90 4.36
C CYS A 93 16.13 8.00 4.56
N TYR A 94 15.91 6.78 5.05
CA TYR A 94 16.99 5.82 5.29
C TYR A 94 16.94 4.71 4.26
N ALA A 95 18.10 4.34 3.74
CA ALA A 95 18.23 3.24 2.81
C ALA A 95 19.45 2.38 3.16
N TYR A 96 19.31 1.08 2.95
CA TYR A 96 20.36 0.12 3.26
C TYR A 96 20.92 -0.50 1.98
N LEU A 97 22.24 -0.52 1.89
CA LEU A 97 23.01 -1.11 0.80
C LEU A 97 23.68 -2.39 1.28
N LEU A 98 23.59 -3.46 0.50
CA LEU A 98 24.29 -4.70 0.81
C LEU A 98 25.78 -4.58 0.45
N GLU A 99 26.68 -4.87 1.39
CA GLU A 99 28.13 -4.72 1.21
C GLU A 99 28.67 -5.54 0.01
N CYS A 100 28.17 -6.76 -0.17
CA CYS A 100 28.64 -7.69 -1.20
C CYS A 100 28.18 -7.38 -2.64
N ASN A 101 27.42 -6.30 -2.84
CA ASN A 101 26.94 -5.92 -4.17
C ASN A 101 28.08 -5.31 -5.02
N HIS A 102 28.08 -5.61 -6.32
CA HIS A 102 29.02 -4.99 -7.26
C HIS A 102 28.74 -3.48 -7.37
N LEU A 103 29.73 -2.69 -7.80
CA LEU A 103 29.57 -1.24 -7.92
C LEU A 103 28.41 -0.83 -8.84
N VAL A 104 28.17 -1.56 -9.93
CA VAL A 104 27.02 -1.34 -10.82
C VAL A 104 25.68 -1.54 -10.10
N ASP A 105 25.61 -2.53 -9.21
CA ASP A 105 24.41 -2.81 -8.41
C ASP A 105 24.20 -1.74 -7.35
N GLN A 106 25.28 -1.26 -6.73
CA GLN A 106 25.21 -0.13 -5.80
C GLN A 106 24.65 1.12 -6.50
N LYS A 107 25.09 1.41 -7.74
CA LYS A 107 24.54 2.52 -8.53
C LYS A 107 23.06 2.31 -8.83
N LEU A 108 22.67 1.11 -9.27
CA LEU A 108 21.28 0.76 -9.56
C LEU A 108 20.40 0.95 -8.32
N VAL A 109 20.82 0.42 -7.17
CA VAL A 109 20.07 0.53 -5.91
C VAL A 109 19.96 1.98 -5.45
N MET A 110 21.05 2.76 -5.51
CA MET A 110 21.00 4.20 -5.18
C MET A 110 19.99 4.95 -6.07
N ALA A 111 20.02 4.72 -7.38
CA ALA A 111 19.09 5.35 -8.31
C ALA A 111 17.64 4.91 -8.06
N HIS A 112 17.43 3.64 -7.71
CA HIS A 112 16.13 3.08 -7.37
C HIS A 112 15.56 3.71 -6.09
N VAL A 113 16.38 3.80 -5.03
CA VAL A 113 16.01 4.43 -3.76
C VAL A 113 15.61 5.90 -3.94
N TYR A 114 16.31 6.65 -4.80
CA TYR A 114 15.89 8.02 -5.11
C TYR A 114 14.53 8.09 -5.79
N GLY A 115 14.21 7.13 -6.65
CA GLY A 115 12.86 6.96 -7.21
C GLY A 115 11.81 6.72 -6.12
N HIS A 116 12.05 5.79 -5.20
CA HIS A 116 11.14 5.54 -4.07
C HIS A 116 10.96 6.77 -3.17
N CYS A 117 12.06 7.41 -2.78
CA CYS A 117 12.02 8.56 -1.89
C CYS A 117 11.23 9.72 -2.53
N ASP A 118 11.41 9.93 -3.83
CA ASP A 118 10.63 10.88 -4.61
C ASP A 118 9.14 10.50 -4.65
N PHE A 119 8.80 9.22 -4.83
CA PHE A 119 7.42 8.74 -4.79
C PHE A 119 6.77 8.98 -3.42
N PHE A 120 7.43 8.57 -2.34
CA PHE A 120 6.96 8.73 -0.96
C PHE A 120 6.69 10.20 -0.60
N LYS A 121 7.55 11.12 -1.08
CA LYS A 121 7.41 12.54 -0.77
C LYS A 121 6.21 13.20 -1.45
N ASN A 122 5.85 12.75 -2.66
CA ASN A 122 4.95 13.48 -3.54
C ASN A 122 3.61 12.79 -3.82
N ASN A 123 3.45 11.51 -3.48
CA ASN A 123 2.18 10.82 -3.66
C ASN A 123 1.22 11.13 -2.49
N ILE A 124 -0.04 11.45 -2.82
CA ILE A 124 -1.07 11.87 -1.86
C ILE A 124 -1.35 10.82 -0.79
N TRP A 125 -1.21 9.53 -1.10
CA TRP A 125 -1.47 8.42 -0.17
C TRP A 125 -0.46 8.38 0.98
N PHE A 126 0.74 8.93 0.78
CA PHE A 126 1.76 9.09 1.81
C PHE A 126 1.69 10.41 2.57
N SER A 127 0.80 11.34 2.16
CA SER A 127 0.72 12.69 2.75
C SER A 127 0.36 12.69 4.25
N LYS A 128 -0.30 11.62 4.73
CA LYS A 128 -0.70 11.43 6.13
C LYS A 128 0.21 10.46 6.90
N THR A 129 1.21 9.88 6.24
CA THR A 129 2.16 8.96 6.88
C THR A 129 3.07 9.71 7.85
N ASN A 130 3.33 9.12 9.01
CA ASN A 130 4.25 9.69 9.98
C ASN A 130 5.69 9.63 9.46
N ARG A 131 6.33 10.81 9.32
CA ARG A 131 7.69 10.96 8.79
C ARG A 131 8.80 10.74 9.82
N LYS A 132 8.44 10.43 11.06
CA LYS A 132 9.37 10.13 12.17
C LYS A 132 9.13 8.74 12.73
N MET A 133 8.78 7.79 11.85
CA MET A 133 8.34 6.48 12.27
C MET A 133 9.45 5.70 13.01
N MET A 134 10.73 5.96 12.70
CA MET A 134 11.83 5.33 13.47
C MET A 134 11.79 5.68 14.96
N ASP A 135 11.50 6.93 15.30
CA ASP A 135 11.39 7.37 16.70
C ASP A 135 10.16 6.74 17.37
N ILE A 136 9.05 6.64 16.64
CA ILE A 136 7.81 6.00 17.10
C ILE A 136 8.03 4.51 17.38
N MET A 137 8.64 3.77 16.45
CA MET A 137 8.96 2.35 16.62
C MET A 137 9.88 2.11 17.82
N ALA A 138 10.89 2.96 18.02
CA ALA A 138 11.76 2.91 19.18
C ALA A 138 11.01 3.20 20.50
N ASN A 139 10.05 4.12 20.47
CA ASN A 139 9.17 4.41 21.61
C ASN A 139 8.23 3.24 21.91
N HIS A 140 7.65 2.60 20.87
CA HIS A 140 6.84 1.39 21.01
C HIS A 140 7.64 0.26 21.65
N ALA A 141 8.85 0.00 21.15
CA ALA A 141 9.75 -0.99 21.70
C ALA A 141 10.02 -0.75 23.20
N THR A 142 10.26 0.50 23.59
CA THR A 142 10.52 0.89 24.97
C THR A 142 9.29 0.70 25.86
N LYS A 143 8.10 1.09 25.38
CA LYS A 143 6.84 0.89 26.11
C LYS A 143 6.52 -0.59 26.31
N ILE A 144 6.67 -1.40 25.26
CA ILE A 144 6.42 -2.84 25.34
C ILE A 144 7.39 -3.51 26.31
N ARG A 145 8.67 -3.15 26.31
CA ARG A 145 9.63 -3.65 27.32
C ARG A 145 9.20 -3.31 28.75
N LYS A 146 8.74 -2.08 29.01
CA LYS A 146 8.19 -1.71 30.33
C LYS A 146 6.96 -2.53 30.70
N TYR A 147 6.10 -2.87 29.74
CA TYR A 147 4.95 -3.74 29.98
C TYR A 147 5.39 -5.18 30.26
N ILE A 148 6.39 -5.69 29.56
CA ILE A 148 6.98 -7.02 29.82
C ILE A 148 7.56 -7.08 31.23
N ASP A 149 8.32 -6.05 31.66
CA ASP A 149 8.90 -5.99 33.00
C ASP A 149 7.84 -5.98 34.10
N LYS A 150 6.66 -5.38 33.84
CA LYS A 150 5.59 -5.23 34.82
C LYS A 150 4.59 -6.40 34.84
N TYR A 151 4.25 -6.94 33.68
CA TYR A 151 3.16 -7.91 33.50
C TYR A 151 3.63 -9.31 33.10
N GLY A 152 4.92 -9.48 32.80
CA GLY A 152 5.53 -10.72 32.34
C GLY A 152 5.53 -10.85 30.82
N LEU A 153 6.54 -11.55 30.30
CA LEU A 153 6.74 -11.75 28.86
C LEU A 153 5.56 -12.47 28.19
N GLU A 154 5.18 -13.65 28.70
CA GLU A 154 4.14 -14.50 28.11
C GLU A 154 2.80 -13.77 27.98
N ARG A 155 2.43 -12.97 28.99
CA ARG A 155 1.17 -12.23 29.00
C ARG A 155 1.13 -11.12 27.96
N VAL A 156 2.23 -10.37 27.82
CA VAL A 156 2.31 -9.27 26.87
C VAL A 156 2.48 -9.79 25.45
N GLU A 157 3.35 -10.77 25.22
CA GLU A 157 3.56 -11.40 23.92
C GLU A 157 2.28 -12.08 23.42
N GLY A 158 1.61 -12.88 24.26
CA GLY A 158 0.35 -13.52 23.87
C GLY A 158 -0.77 -12.52 23.56
N PHE A 159 -0.76 -11.33 24.16
CA PHE A 159 -1.70 -10.28 23.78
C PHE A 159 -1.30 -9.60 22.45
N ILE A 160 -0.01 -9.38 22.20
CA ILE A 160 0.49 -8.88 20.92
C ILE A 160 0.15 -9.86 19.79
N ASP A 161 0.29 -11.17 20.00
CA ASP A 161 -0.11 -12.20 19.03
C ASP A 161 -1.57 -12.04 18.60
N LEU A 162 -2.49 -11.88 19.57
CA LEU A 162 -3.91 -11.65 19.29
C LEU A 162 -4.15 -10.37 18.49
N CYS A 163 -3.42 -9.30 18.82
CA CYS A 163 -3.54 -8.03 18.13
C CYS A 163 -3.01 -8.12 16.69
N LEU A 164 -1.92 -8.85 16.47
CA LEU A 164 -1.33 -9.07 15.14
C LEU A 164 -2.20 -9.95 14.24
N CYS A 165 -3.16 -10.70 14.77
CA CYS A 165 -4.18 -11.39 13.96
C CYS A 165 -5.25 -10.43 13.41
N LEU A 166 -5.28 -9.18 13.88
CA LEU A 166 -6.27 -8.17 13.52
C LEU A 166 -5.62 -6.93 12.89
N ASP A 167 -4.31 -6.96 12.60
CA ASP A 167 -3.55 -5.79 12.15
C ASP A 167 -4.00 -5.28 10.77
N ASP A 168 -4.56 -6.16 9.95
CA ASP A 168 -5.14 -5.86 8.64
C ASP A 168 -6.58 -5.33 8.69
N LEU A 169 -7.28 -5.45 9.83
CA LEU A 169 -8.67 -5.04 10.00
C LEU A 169 -8.82 -3.55 10.32
N ILE A 170 -8.18 -2.72 9.50
CA ILE A 170 -8.25 -1.26 9.54
C ILE A 170 -9.02 -0.69 8.34
N ASP A 171 -9.61 0.49 8.53
CA ASP A 171 -10.10 1.28 7.41
C ASP A 171 -9.00 2.17 6.87
N HIS A 172 -8.27 1.66 5.88
CA HIS A 172 -7.20 2.36 5.17
C HIS A 172 -7.60 3.76 4.66
N HIS A 173 -8.89 4.02 4.40
CA HIS A 173 -9.38 5.32 3.91
C HIS A 173 -9.74 6.30 5.03
N SER A 174 -9.78 5.87 6.28
CA SER A 174 -10.18 6.70 7.42
C SER A 174 -9.27 7.90 7.65
N VAL A 175 -8.02 7.85 7.18
CA VAL A 175 -7.07 8.97 7.24
C VAL A 175 -7.43 10.13 6.31
N PHE A 176 -8.23 9.87 5.27
CA PHE A 176 -8.70 10.87 4.30
C PHE A 176 -10.19 11.18 4.44
N ILE A 177 -10.98 10.20 4.87
CA ILE A 177 -12.44 10.30 4.93
C ILE A 177 -12.89 10.10 6.38
N GLU A 178 -13.43 11.14 6.99
CA GLU A 178 -14.13 11.04 8.28
C GLU A 178 -15.49 10.38 8.05
N ARG A 179 -15.55 9.04 8.17
CA ARG A 179 -16.80 8.27 8.02
C ARG A 179 -17.68 8.29 9.28
N ARG A 180 -17.13 8.71 10.42
CA ARG A 180 -17.87 8.81 11.68
C ARG A 180 -18.12 10.28 12.02
N PRO A 181 -19.35 10.67 12.39
CA PRO A 181 -19.54 11.93 13.09
C PRO A 181 -18.78 11.88 14.43
N LYS A 182 -18.03 12.93 14.76
CA LYS A 182 -17.43 13.07 16.11
C LYS A 182 -18.54 12.86 17.13
N ARG A 183 -18.29 11.98 18.11
CA ARG A 183 -19.23 11.62 19.19
C ARG A 183 -19.82 12.92 19.76
N LYS A 184 -21.07 13.23 19.38
CA LYS A 184 -21.82 14.28 20.05
C LYS A 184 -22.08 13.74 21.45
N GLU A 185 -21.71 14.50 22.47
CA GLU A 185 -22.14 14.20 23.83
C GLU A 185 -23.65 13.99 23.80
N HIS A 186 -24.12 12.92 24.42
CA HIS A 186 -25.54 12.56 24.45
C HIS A 186 -26.35 13.70 25.08
N THR A 187 -26.83 14.64 24.27
CA THR A 187 -28.00 15.43 24.60
C THR A 187 -29.19 14.49 24.56
N GLU A 188 -29.94 14.42 25.66
CA GLU A 188 -31.21 13.69 25.74
C GLU A 188 -32.08 14.03 24.53
N GLU A 189 -32.26 13.06 23.62
CA GLU A 189 -33.03 13.29 22.41
C GLU A 189 -34.53 13.27 22.73
N GLU A 190 -35.23 14.33 22.32
CA GLU A 190 -36.68 14.40 22.36
C GLU A 190 -37.32 13.21 21.60
N PRO A 191 -38.44 12.66 22.08
CA PRO A 191 -39.09 11.53 21.44
C PRO A 191 -39.44 11.85 20.00
N ALA A 192 -38.97 11.01 19.06
CA ALA A 192 -39.22 11.18 17.64
C ALA A 192 -40.72 11.06 17.32
N VAL A 193 -41.36 12.19 17.05
CA VAL A 193 -42.77 12.27 16.62
C VAL A 193 -42.86 12.07 15.11
N VAL A 194 -43.86 11.31 14.65
CA VAL A 194 -44.17 11.15 13.21
C VAL A 194 -44.40 12.53 12.60
N LYS A 195 -43.48 12.98 11.73
CA LYS A 195 -43.59 14.28 11.04
C LYS A 195 -44.66 14.20 9.96
N LYS A 196 -45.86 14.69 10.26
CA LYS A 196 -46.90 14.95 9.25
C LYS A 196 -46.50 16.14 8.37
N ILE A 197 -46.82 16.09 7.09
CA ILE A 197 -46.70 17.26 6.21
C ILE A 197 -47.76 18.27 6.65
N ALA A 198 -47.37 19.54 6.84
CA ALA A 198 -48.29 20.59 7.28
C ALA A 198 -49.41 20.79 6.25
N ALA A 199 -50.66 20.54 6.68
CA ALA A 199 -51.85 20.59 5.86
C ALA A 199 -53.01 21.26 6.62
N SER A 200 -53.94 21.89 5.91
CA SER A 200 -55.21 22.34 6.48
C SER A 200 -56.12 21.14 6.79
N GLU A 201 -57.02 21.25 7.77
CA GLU A 201 -57.88 20.13 8.26
C GLU A 201 -58.60 19.37 7.15
N TYR A 202 -59.04 20.05 6.08
CA TYR A 202 -59.73 19.42 4.95
C TYR A 202 -58.80 18.72 3.94
N MET A 203 -57.50 19.01 3.97
CA MET A 203 -56.49 18.42 3.08
C MET A 203 -55.59 17.39 3.78
N ASP A 204 -55.65 17.25 5.12
CA ASP A 204 -54.78 16.32 5.87
C ASP A 204 -54.97 14.88 5.39
N GLU A 205 -56.19 14.47 5.06
CA GLU A 205 -56.51 13.12 4.60
C GLU A 205 -55.99 12.81 3.18
N PHE A 206 -55.84 13.83 2.34
CA PHE A 206 -55.27 13.71 0.98
C PHE A 206 -53.75 13.89 0.94
N ILE A 207 -53.21 14.74 1.82
CA ILE A 207 -51.78 15.08 1.89
C ILE A 207 -51.00 14.06 2.74
N ASN A 208 -51.63 13.50 3.78
CA ASN A 208 -51.07 12.44 4.63
C ASN A 208 -51.93 11.16 4.53
N PRO A 209 -51.92 10.43 3.40
CA PRO A 209 -52.62 9.15 3.28
C PRO A 209 -52.20 8.16 4.38
N LYS A 210 -53.11 7.26 4.77
CA LYS A 210 -52.81 6.20 5.78
C LYS A 210 -51.55 5.40 5.43
N GLU A 211 -51.34 5.13 4.14
CA GLU A 211 -50.16 4.42 3.64
C GLU A 211 -48.85 5.21 3.84
N PHE A 212 -48.88 6.54 3.66
CA PHE A 212 -47.74 7.42 3.93
C PHE A 212 -47.40 7.48 5.42
N ILE A 213 -48.42 7.52 6.29
CA ILE A 213 -48.25 7.51 7.75
C ILE A 213 -47.69 6.16 8.23
N GLU A 214 -48.16 5.05 7.66
CA GLU A 214 -47.68 3.70 7.98
C GLU A 214 -46.21 3.53 7.56
N GLN A 215 -45.84 4.01 6.36
CA GLN A 215 -44.45 4.02 5.89
C GLN A 215 -43.54 4.90 6.78
N GLN A 216 -44.02 6.05 7.23
CA GLN A 216 -43.27 6.90 8.17
C GLN A 216 -43.11 6.23 9.54
N LYS A 217 -44.12 5.51 10.03
CA LYS A 217 -44.03 4.71 11.27
C LYS A 217 -43.05 3.55 11.13
N GLN A 218 -43.12 2.77 10.05
CA GLN A 218 -42.16 1.70 9.77
C GLN A 218 -40.74 2.25 9.69
N ARG A 219 -40.54 3.38 8.99
CA ARG A 219 -39.24 4.05 8.92
C ARG A 219 -38.73 4.50 10.30
N LEU A 220 -39.60 5.03 11.14
CA LEU A 220 -39.30 5.41 12.53
C LEU A 220 -38.97 4.20 13.41
N GLU A 221 -39.68 3.09 13.24
CA GLU A 221 -39.38 1.83 13.94
C GLU A 221 -38.05 1.23 13.48
N ASP A 222 -37.77 1.23 12.18
CA ASP A 222 -36.50 0.79 11.61
C ASP A 222 -35.35 1.68 12.08
N GLU A 223 -35.53 3.00 12.12
CA GLU A 223 -34.56 3.95 12.68
C GLU A 223 -34.35 3.71 14.18
N ARG A 224 -35.40 3.40 14.93
CA ARG A 224 -35.31 3.08 16.36
C ARG A 224 -34.62 1.73 16.61
N LEU A 225 -34.86 0.73 15.76
CA LEU A 225 -34.17 -0.57 15.78
C LEU A 225 -32.69 -0.44 15.40
N LYS A 226 -32.36 0.38 14.39
CA LYS A 226 -30.98 0.71 14.03
C LYS A 226 -30.25 1.42 15.16
N ARG A 227 -30.88 2.39 15.81
CA ARG A 227 -30.33 3.08 17.01
C ARG A 227 -30.14 2.16 18.22
N ARG A 228 -30.83 1.00 18.27
CA ARG A 228 -30.60 -0.02 19.30
C ARG A 228 -29.39 -0.91 19.01
N ARG A 229 -28.94 -0.99 17.76
CA ARG A 229 -27.72 -1.72 17.39
C ARG A 229 -26.51 -0.84 17.68
N PHE A 230 -25.50 -1.44 18.30
CA PHE A 230 -24.25 -0.78 18.60
C PHE A 230 -23.14 -1.56 17.91
N PRO A 231 -22.40 -1.00 16.94
CA PRO A 231 -22.50 0.34 16.40
C PRO A 231 -23.76 0.57 15.53
N GLU A 232 -24.20 1.83 15.38
CA GLU A 232 -25.38 2.19 14.55
C GLU A 232 -25.21 1.80 13.07
N GLU A 233 -23.97 1.87 12.59
CA GLU A 233 -23.55 1.45 11.26
C GLU A 233 -22.41 0.46 11.36
N HIS A 234 -22.32 -0.45 10.37
CA HIS A 234 -21.25 -1.43 10.31
C HIS A 234 -19.88 -0.71 10.19
N GLN A 235 -18.94 -1.06 11.06
CA GLN A 235 -17.63 -0.38 11.10
C GLN A 235 -16.53 -1.24 10.50
N LYS A 236 -15.80 -0.70 9.53
CA LYS A 236 -14.67 -1.39 8.88
C LYS A 236 -13.42 -1.46 9.78
N ASP A 237 -13.12 -0.39 10.52
CA ASP A 237 -11.96 -0.34 11.43
C ASP A 237 -12.26 -1.08 12.73
N VAL A 238 -11.97 -2.38 12.75
CA VAL A 238 -12.20 -3.27 13.89
C VAL A 238 -11.26 -2.91 15.04
N LEU A 239 -9.99 -2.60 14.74
CA LEU A 239 -9.02 -2.21 15.76
C LEU A 239 -9.47 -0.95 16.53
N LEU A 240 -9.92 0.08 15.82
CA LEU A 240 -10.44 1.29 16.45
C LEU A 240 -11.67 1.00 17.31
N PHE A 241 -12.59 0.18 16.80
CA PHE A 241 -13.77 -0.24 17.56
C PHE A 241 -13.40 -0.92 18.88
N LEU A 242 -12.41 -1.83 18.85
CA LEU A 242 -11.92 -2.51 20.05
C LEU A 242 -11.22 -1.54 21.01
N ILE A 243 -10.38 -0.62 20.51
CA ILE A 243 -9.70 0.38 21.35
C ILE A 243 -10.71 1.23 22.15
N GLU A 244 -11.82 1.62 21.51
CA GLU A 244 -12.82 2.50 22.09
C GLU A 244 -13.79 1.78 23.03
N ASN A 245 -14.15 0.54 22.71
CA ASN A 245 -15.32 -0.12 23.33
C ASN A 245 -15.00 -1.40 24.08
N ALA A 246 -13.87 -2.05 23.79
CA ALA A 246 -13.51 -3.29 24.47
C ALA A 246 -13.08 -3.02 25.93
N PRO A 247 -13.40 -3.94 26.87
CA PRO A 247 -13.06 -3.82 28.28
C PRO A 247 -11.58 -4.17 28.53
N LEU A 248 -10.68 -3.38 27.95
CA LEU A 248 -9.24 -3.60 28.00
C LEU A 248 -8.57 -2.82 29.14
N GLU A 249 -7.53 -3.42 29.73
CA GLU A 249 -6.61 -2.71 30.61
C GLU A 249 -5.88 -1.60 29.84
N THR A 250 -5.40 -0.57 30.55
CA THR A 250 -4.73 0.58 29.93
C THR A 250 -3.56 0.17 29.03
N TRP A 251 -2.73 -0.78 29.48
CA TRP A 251 -1.59 -1.23 28.69
C TRP A 251 -2.00 -2.05 27.45
N GLN A 252 -3.11 -2.80 27.52
CA GLN A 252 -3.65 -3.54 26.39
C GLN A 252 -4.20 -2.60 25.32
N ARG A 253 -4.92 -1.56 25.76
CA ARG A 253 -5.40 -0.49 24.87
C ARG A 253 -4.23 0.21 24.18
N ASP A 254 -3.16 0.50 24.92
CA ASP A 254 -1.95 1.09 24.36
C ASP A 254 -1.28 0.18 23.32
N VAL A 255 -1.20 -1.14 23.57
CA VAL A 255 -0.63 -2.10 22.61
C VAL A 255 -1.44 -2.16 21.32
N LEU A 256 -2.77 -2.23 21.39
CA LEU A 256 -3.62 -2.18 20.20
C LEU A 256 -3.44 -0.86 19.44
N TRP A 257 -3.31 0.26 20.15
CA TRP A 257 -3.09 1.55 19.53
C TRP A 257 -1.74 1.61 18.79
N MET A 258 -0.66 1.07 19.39
CA MET A 258 0.65 0.97 18.74
C MET A 258 0.58 0.12 17.47
N ILE A 259 -0.06 -1.05 17.51
CA ILE A 259 -0.21 -1.94 16.34
C ILE A 259 -1.04 -1.27 15.25
N ARG A 260 -2.13 -0.59 15.62
CA ARG A 260 -2.95 0.18 14.68
C ARG A 260 -2.12 1.30 14.02
N GLU A 261 -1.35 2.06 14.78
CA GLU A 261 -0.48 3.13 14.23
C GLU A 261 0.55 2.55 13.24
N GLU A 262 1.16 1.41 13.55
CA GLU A 262 2.08 0.73 12.65
C GLU A 262 1.39 0.22 11.38
N ALA A 263 0.17 -0.34 11.47
CA ALA A 263 -0.60 -0.79 10.31
C ALA A 263 -0.92 0.38 9.36
N TYR A 264 -1.30 1.55 9.90
CA TYR A 264 -1.49 2.76 9.09
C TYR A 264 -0.21 3.30 8.45
N TYR A 265 0.97 3.04 9.04
CA TYR A 265 2.24 3.42 8.43
C TYR A 265 2.56 2.58 7.19
N PHE A 266 2.24 1.28 7.17
CA PHE A 266 2.50 0.37 6.05
C PHE A 266 1.39 0.33 4.99
N ALA A 267 0.19 0.79 5.35
CA ALA A 267 -0.98 0.80 4.49
C ALA A 267 -0.71 1.44 3.10
N PRO A 268 -0.15 2.67 2.99
CA PRO A 268 0.09 3.30 1.68
C PRO A 268 1.04 2.49 0.78
N GLN A 269 2.09 1.88 1.34
CA GLN A 269 3.07 1.05 0.62
C GLN A 269 2.39 -0.16 -0.03
N ALA A 270 1.39 -0.74 0.64
CA ALA A 270 0.58 -1.79 0.06
C ALA A 270 -0.36 -1.26 -1.04
N GLN A 271 -0.95 -0.07 -0.86
CA GLN A 271 -1.89 0.54 -1.82
C GLN A 271 -1.23 1.03 -3.11
N THR A 272 0.06 1.31 -3.07
CA THR A 272 0.79 1.89 -4.21
C THR A 272 1.98 1.01 -4.62
N LYS A 273 1.96 -0.29 -4.33
CA LYS A 273 3.10 -1.18 -4.56
C LYS A 273 3.51 -1.20 -6.03
N ILE A 274 2.58 -1.45 -6.94
CA ILE A 274 2.84 -1.52 -8.39
C ILE A 274 3.36 -0.18 -8.90
N MET A 275 2.71 0.92 -8.49
CA MET A 275 3.13 2.27 -8.88
C MET A 275 4.53 2.62 -8.37
N ASN A 276 4.80 2.38 -7.09
CA ASN A 276 6.04 2.76 -6.42
C ASN A 276 7.22 1.95 -6.94
N GLU A 277 7.10 0.62 -7.00
CA GLU A 277 8.13 -0.25 -7.57
C GLU A 277 8.36 0.10 -9.04
N GLY A 278 7.29 0.28 -9.82
CA GLY A 278 7.38 0.68 -11.21
C GLY A 278 8.05 2.04 -11.41
N TRP A 279 7.79 3.02 -10.52
CA TRP A 279 8.35 4.37 -10.60
C TRP A 279 9.85 4.34 -10.31
N ALA A 280 10.25 3.62 -9.27
CA ALA A 280 11.65 3.42 -8.93
C ALA A 280 12.40 2.64 -10.03
N THR A 281 11.78 1.62 -10.62
CA THR A 281 12.32 0.89 -11.79
C THR A 281 12.40 1.77 -13.04
N TYR A 282 11.42 2.64 -13.28
CA TYR A 282 11.47 3.57 -14.40
C TYR A 282 12.67 4.52 -14.27
N TRP A 283 12.86 5.12 -13.09
CA TRP A 283 13.95 6.07 -12.88
C TRP A 283 15.31 5.44 -12.77
N HIS A 284 15.45 4.28 -12.14
CA HIS A 284 16.74 3.61 -12.12
C HIS A 284 17.21 3.26 -13.53
N ALA A 285 16.29 2.91 -14.44
CA ALA A 285 16.63 2.48 -15.77
C ALA A 285 17.06 3.69 -16.58
N LYS A 286 16.31 4.79 -16.45
CA LYS A 286 16.61 6.06 -17.13
C LYS A 286 17.92 6.67 -16.64
N ILE A 287 18.13 6.77 -15.32
CA ILE A 287 19.36 7.33 -14.74
C ILE A 287 20.58 6.47 -15.10
N MET A 288 20.47 5.14 -14.99
CA MET A 288 21.57 4.25 -15.35
C MET A 288 21.90 4.37 -16.84
N THR A 289 20.92 4.14 -17.73
CA THR A 289 21.18 4.07 -19.18
C THR A 289 21.55 5.42 -19.82
N GLU A 290 21.09 6.55 -19.28
CA GLU A 290 21.37 7.86 -19.87
C GLU A 290 22.58 8.58 -19.25
N ARG A 291 22.95 8.28 -18.00
CA ARG A 291 23.97 9.07 -17.26
C ARG A 291 24.96 8.27 -16.41
N ALA A 292 24.51 7.32 -15.60
CA ALA A 292 25.34 6.75 -14.53
C ALA A 292 26.14 5.49 -14.92
N LEU A 293 25.73 4.82 -16.00
CA LEU A 293 26.33 3.57 -16.46
C LEU A 293 27.55 3.83 -17.35
N ASN A 294 28.61 3.03 -17.16
CA ASN A 294 29.76 2.97 -18.06
C ASN A 294 29.60 1.86 -19.11
N ASP A 295 30.28 1.98 -20.25
CA ASP A 295 30.25 0.97 -21.34
C ASP A 295 30.55 -0.46 -20.86
N ALA A 296 31.45 -0.61 -19.88
CA ALA A 296 31.83 -1.91 -19.32
C ALA A 296 30.75 -2.52 -18.40
N GLU A 297 29.81 -1.72 -17.90
CA GLU A 297 28.79 -2.11 -16.92
C GLU A 297 27.46 -2.53 -17.59
N VAL A 298 27.33 -2.36 -18.91
CA VAL A 298 26.08 -2.57 -19.66
C VAL A 298 25.53 -3.98 -19.50
N ILE A 299 26.39 -5.00 -19.61
CA ILE A 299 25.96 -6.40 -19.54
C ILE A 299 25.49 -6.74 -18.13
N ASP A 300 26.27 -6.36 -17.11
CA ASP A 300 25.93 -6.61 -15.71
C ASP A 300 24.63 -5.91 -15.31
N PHE A 301 24.45 -4.65 -15.73
CA PHE A 301 23.20 -3.92 -15.52
C PHE A 301 22.01 -4.60 -16.21
N ALA A 302 22.16 -5.00 -17.48
CA ALA A 302 21.09 -5.62 -18.23
C ALA A 302 20.66 -6.96 -17.61
N ASP A 303 21.60 -7.77 -17.16
CA ASP A 303 21.33 -9.05 -16.49
C ASP A 303 20.53 -8.81 -15.20
N HIS A 304 21.00 -7.94 -14.31
CA HIS A 304 20.32 -7.63 -13.05
C HIS A 304 18.96 -6.95 -13.23
N HIS A 305 18.85 -5.97 -14.14
CA HIS A 305 17.57 -5.32 -14.44
C HIS A 305 16.58 -6.33 -15.00
N SER A 306 17.02 -7.20 -15.93
CA SER A 306 16.16 -8.24 -16.52
C SER A 306 15.66 -9.24 -15.49
N GLY A 307 16.48 -9.63 -14.50
CA GLY A 307 16.07 -10.48 -13.40
C GLY A 307 14.98 -9.86 -12.53
N THR A 308 15.05 -8.54 -12.31
CA THR A 308 14.06 -7.78 -11.52
C THR A 308 12.72 -7.66 -12.24
N VAL A 309 12.74 -7.37 -13.54
CA VAL A 309 11.52 -7.21 -14.36
C VAL A 309 11.05 -8.51 -15.02
N ALA A 310 11.74 -9.63 -14.81
CA ALA A 310 11.35 -10.93 -15.34
C ALA A 310 9.97 -11.34 -14.81
N ALA A 311 9.10 -11.81 -15.69
CA ALA A 311 7.81 -12.38 -15.29
C ALA A 311 7.80 -13.89 -15.52
N HIS A 312 7.42 -14.65 -14.50
CA HIS A 312 7.15 -16.07 -14.65
C HIS A 312 5.74 -16.27 -15.24
N PRO A 313 5.55 -17.22 -16.18
CA PRO A 313 4.23 -17.50 -16.73
C PRO A 313 3.20 -17.78 -15.62
N GLY A 314 2.09 -17.04 -15.63
CA GLY A 314 1.01 -17.18 -14.64
C GLY A 314 1.12 -16.28 -13.40
N GLN A 315 2.21 -15.53 -13.22
CA GLN A 315 2.35 -14.55 -12.14
C GLN A 315 2.50 -13.13 -12.69
N ILE A 316 1.80 -12.19 -12.06
CA ILE A 316 1.97 -10.75 -12.34
C ILE A 316 3.15 -10.27 -11.52
N ASN A 317 4.20 -9.78 -12.18
CA ASN A 317 5.30 -9.10 -11.51
C ASN A 317 4.95 -7.60 -11.40
N PRO A 318 4.75 -7.06 -10.17
CA PRO A 318 4.47 -5.63 -9.94
C PRO A 318 5.51 -4.70 -10.57
N TYR A 319 6.79 -5.05 -10.49
CA TYR A 319 7.90 -4.26 -11.05
C TYR A 319 7.75 -4.10 -12.56
N ARG A 320 7.52 -5.21 -13.27
CA ARG A 320 7.32 -5.20 -14.72
C ARG A 320 6.07 -4.41 -15.11
N LEU A 321 4.94 -4.68 -14.43
CA LEU A 321 3.67 -4.04 -14.77
C LEU A 321 3.75 -2.52 -14.56
N GLY A 322 4.25 -2.08 -13.40
CA GLY A 322 4.41 -0.65 -13.12
C GLY A 322 5.40 0.02 -14.06
N PHE A 323 6.57 -0.59 -14.30
CA PHE A 323 7.60 -0.06 -15.20
C PHE A 323 7.08 0.15 -16.63
N GLU A 324 6.43 -0.86 -17.20
CA GLU A 324 5.90 -0.75 -18.57
C GLU A 324 4.74 0.24 -18.65
N LEU A 325 3.88 0.32 -17.62
CA LEU A 325 2.83 1.34 -17.57
C LEU A 325 3.42 2.76 -17.54
N TRP A 326 4.47 3.02 -16.77
CA TRP A 326 5.11 4.35 -16.75
C TRP A 326 5.69 4.74 -18.11
N LYS A 327 6.33 3.78 -18.79
CA LYS A 327 6.84 3.99 -20.16
C LYS A 327 5.73 4.25 -21.16
N ASP A 328 4.67 3.45 -21.10
CA ASP A 328 3.49 3.60 -21.96
C ASP A 328 2.81 4.97 -21.76
N ILE A 329 2.64 5.42 -20.52
CA ILE A 329 2.05 6.74 -20.22
C ILE A 329 2.92 7.87 -20.79
N GLU A 330 4.25 7.81 -20.58
CA GLU A 330 5.15 8.82 -21.14
C GLU A 330 5.10 8.83 -22.68
N ASP A 331 5.13 7.66 -23.33
CA ASP A 331 5.07 7.54 -24.79
C ASP A 331 3.75 8.06 -25.36
N ARG A 332 2.61 7.65 -24.79
CA ARG A 332 1.28 8.07 -25.25
C ARG A 332 1.10 9.58 -25.17
N TRP A 333 1.53 10.21 -24.08
CA TRP A 333 1.40 11.66 -23.94
C TRP A 333 2.42 12.44 -24.76
N ASN A 334 3.60 11.88 -25.03
CA ASN A 334 4.55 12.48 -25.97
C ASN A 334 4.01 12.48 -27.40
N LYS A 335 3.43 11.36 -27.84
CA LYS A 335 2.90 11.17 -29.19
C LYS A 335 1.48 11.70 -29.38
N GLY A 336 0.80 12.08 -28.31
CA GLY A 336 -0.60 12.52 -28.33
C GLY A 336 -1.60 11.42 -28.63
N LYS A 337 -1.32 10.18 -28.18
CA LYS A 337 -2.20 9.01 -28.29
C LYS A 337 -3.26 9.00 -27.19
N PHE A 338 -4.04 10.07 -27.11
CA PHE A 338 -5.13 10.22 -26.15
C PHE A 338 -6.19 11.19 -26.68
N GLY A 339 -7.41 11.07 -26.16
CA GLY A 339 -8.51 11.97 -26.51
C GLY A 339 -9.27 11.53 -27.75
N LYS A 340 -10.32 12.30 -28.07
CA LYS A 340 -11.34 11.95 -29.06
C LYS A 340 -10.75 11.59 -30.44
N ASP A 341 -9.81 12.38 -30.93
CA ASP A 341 -9.23 12.20 -32.26
C ASP A 341 -8.47 10.87 -32.39
N TYR A 342 -7.82 10.42 -31.32
CA TYR A 342 -7.12 9.14 -31.27
C TYR A 342 -8.09 7.97 -31.04
N ASP A 343 -9.07 8.14 -30.14
CA ASP A 343 -10.02 7.09 -29.76
C ASP A 343 -10.99 6.74 -30.91
N GLU A 344 -11.37 7.73 -31.73
CA GLU A 344 -12.24 7.56 -32.90
C GLU A 344 -11.48 7.20 -34.20
N CYS A 345 -10.15 7.07 -34.15
CA CYS A 345 -9.36 6.69 -35.31
C CYS A 345 -9.49 5.18 -35.59
N ASP A 346 -10.36 4.82 -36.54
CA ASP A 346 -10.57 3.43 -36.98
C ASP A 346 -9.46 2.90 -37.91
N ASP A 347 -8.64 3.78 -38.51
CA ASP A 347 -7.55 3.35 -39.40
C ASP A 347 -6.35 2.81 -38.62
N TYR A 348 -6.05 1.53 -38.82
CA TYR A 348 -4.99 0.82 -38.12
C TYR A 348 -3.59 1.41 -38.38
N ILE A 349 -3.31 1.85 -39.61
CA ILE A 349 -2.00 2.41 -39.96
C ILE A 349 -1.81 3.75 -39.28
N SER A 350 -2.78 4.65 -39.42
CA SER A 350 -2.78 5.97 -38.78
C SER A 350 -2.67 5.88 -37.26
N LYS A 351 -3.38 4.94 -36.61
CA LYS A 351 -3.31 4.74 -35.15
C LYS A 351 -1.93 4.25 -34.69
N ARG A 352 -1.26 3.42 -35.50
CA ARG A 352 0.07 2.87 -35.18
C ARG A 352 1.18 3.90 -35.35
N GLU A 353 1.12 4.69 -36.41
CA GLU A 353 2.09 5.75 -36.73
C GLU A 353 1.74 7.10 -36.06
N TRP A 354 0.72 7.11 -35.19
CA TRP A 354 0.26 8.30 -34.51
C TRP A 354 1.37 8.94 -33.68
N ASP A 355 1.80 10.11 -34.13
CA ASP A 355 2.74 10.98 -33.43
C ASP A 355 2.50 12.43 -33.84
N ILE A 356 1.88 13.20 -32.96
CA ILE A 356 1.68 14.65 -33.12
C ILE A 356 2.72 15.48 -32.36
N GLY A 357 3.74 14.85 -31.77
CA GLY A 357 4.88 15.54 -31.17
C GLY A 357 4.54 16.49 -30.01
N LEU A 358 3.54 16.15 -29.18
CA LEU A 358 3.11 17.00 -28.06
C LEU A 358 4.16 17.14 -26.96
N GLY A 359 4.97 16.11 -26.71
CA GLY A 359 6.04 16.15 -25.70
C GLY A 359 5.55 16.30 -24.24
N LEU A 360 4.28 15.99 -23.96
CA LEU A 360 3.66 16.17 -22.64
C LEU A 360 3.85 14.96 -21.70
N GLY A 361 4.58 13.93 -22.12
CA GLY A 361 4.74 12.67 -21.38
C GLY A 361 5.35 12.85 -19.99
N ARG A 362 6.37 13.71 -19.90
CA ARG A 362 7.05 13.99 -18.61
C ARG A 362 6.10 14.64 -17.60
N GLU A 363 5.34 15.63 -18.02
CA GLU A 363 4.36 16.28 -17.15
C GLU A 363 3.30 15.27 -16.68
N LYS A 364 2.83 14.42 -17.59
CA LYS A 364 1.79 13.44 -17.26
C LYS A 364 2.24 12.42 -16.22
N ILE A 365 3.43 11.83 -16.35
CA ILE A 365 3.88 10.83 -15.37
C ILE A 365 4.07 11.46 -13.96
N PHE A 366 4.50 12.72 -13.89
CA PHE A 366 4.61 13.47 -12.62
C PHE A 366 3.25 13.87 -12.05
N GLU A 367 2.24 14.13 -12.86
CA GLU A 367 0.86 14.30 -12.41
C GLU A 367 0.31 12.98 -11.85
N THR A 368 0.43 11.90 -12.63
CA THR A 368 -0.09 10.58 -12.30
C THR A 368 0.49 10.06 -10.98
N ARG A 369 1.81 10.22 -10.75
CA ARG A 369 2.46 9.77 -9.51
C ARG A 369 1.92 10.45 -8.26
N ARG A 370 1.34 11.65 -8.37
CA ARG A 370 0.87 12.43 -7.23
C ARG A 370 -0.49 11.96 -6.73
N VAL A 371 -1.37 11.55 -7.64
CA VAL A 371 -2.81 11.41 -7.33
C VAL A 371 -3.28 9.96 -7.25
N HIS A 372 -2.66 9.05 -8.01
CA HIS A 372 -3.14 7.68 -8.12
C HIS A 372 -2.60 6.76 -7.01
N ASN A 373 -3.36 5.69 -6.76
CA ASN A 373 -2.92 4.43 -6.15
C ASN A 373 -3.00 3.30 -7.18
N ASP A 374 -2.58 2.09 -6.84
CA ASP A 374 -2.53 0.97 -7.80
C ASP A 374 -3.88 0.69 -8.47
N ILE A 375 -4.99 0.77 -7.72
CA ILE A 375 -6.35 0.54 -8.25
C ILE A 375 -6.67 1.57 -9.32
N THR A 376 -6.56 2.86 -8.99
CA THR A 376 -6.89 3.95 -9.93
C THR A 376 -5.88 4.06 -11.07
N PHE A 377 -4.63 3.67 -10.85
CA PHE A 377 -3.57 3.65 -11.86
C PHE A 377 -3.84 2.57 -12.92
N ILE A 378 -4.11 1.35 -12.48
CA ILE A 378 -4.49 0.26 -13.39
C ILE A 378 -5.82 0.57 -14.06
N ASP A 379 -6.78 1.15 -13.33
CA ASP A 379 -8.05 1.51 -13.94
C ASP A 379 -7.90 2.55 -15.06
N ALA A 380 -7.10 3.58 -14.84
CA ALA A 380 -6.92 4.65 -15.82
C ALA A 380 -6.03 4.23 -17.02
N PHE A 381 -4.98 3.45 -16.79
CA PHE A 381 -3.90 3.30 -17.79
C PHE A 381 -3.73 1.88 -18.35
N PHE A 382 -4.33 0.85 -17.76
CA PHE A 382 -4.32 -0.49 -18.34
C PHE A 382 -5.33 -0.60 -19.49
N THR A 383 -4.89 -0.31 -20.71
CA THR A 383 -5.72 -0.33 -21.93
C THR A 383 -5.66 -1.67 -22.67
N GLU A 384 -6.52 -1.82 -23.67
CA GLU A 384 -6.50 -2.97 -24.58
C GLU A 384 -5.18 -3.05 -25.34
N GLU A 385 -4.74 -1.92 -25.91
CA GLU A 385 -3.48 -1.83 -26.65
C GLU A 385 -2.29 -2.23 -25.77
N PHE A 386 -2.23 -1.72 -24.54
CA PHE A 386 -1.20 -2.07 -23.57
C PHE A 386 -1.20 -3.58 -23.25
N CYS A 387 -2.37 -4.15 -23.01
CA CYS A 387 -2.53 -5.58 -22.71
C CYS A 387 -2.00 -6.46 -23.85
N HIS A 388 -2.28 -6.08 -25.10
CA HIS A 388 -1.84 -6.81 -26.28
C HIS A 388 -0.35 -6.65 -26.55
N GLU A 389 0.18 -5.44 -26.45
CA GLU A 389 1.60 -5.13 -26.71
C GLU A 389 2.52 -5.88 -25.75
N HIS A 390 2.21 -5.85 -24.46
CA HIS A 390 3.03 -6.48 -23.42
C HIS A 390 2.67 -7.95 -23.17
N ARG A 391 1.71 -8.50 -23.91
CA ARG A 391 1.24 -9.90 -23.83
C ARG A 391 0.82 -10.30 -22.42
N PHE A 392 0.09 -9.44 -21.72
CA PHE A 392 -0.55 -9.78 -20.46
C PHE A 392 -1.74 -10.71 -20.73
N PHE A 393 -1.46 -11.97 -21.09
CA PHE A 393 -2.48 -12.99 -21.32
C PHE A 393 -2.60 -13.90 -20.11
N ARG A 394 -3.83 -14.29 -19.78
CA ARG A 394 -4.07 -15.25 -18.71
C ARG A 394 -3.67 -16.64 -19.17
N TYR A 395 -2.87 -17.35 -18.39
CA TYR A 395 -2.60 -18.76 -18.57
C TYR A 395 -3.41 -19.57 -17.56
N GLN A 396 -4.11 -20.63 -17.99
CA GLN A 396 -4.76 -21.59 -17.10
C GLN A 396 -4.15 -22.96 -17.35
N PHE A 397 -3.87 -23.68 -16.27
CA PHE A 397 -3.40 -25.05 -16.37
C PHE A 397 -4.52 -25.94 -16.89
N ASN A 398 -4.32 -26.54 -18.06
CA ASN A 398 -5.22 -27.54 -18.60
C ASN A 398 -4.80 -28.91 -18.04
N SER A 399 -5.56 -29.42 -17.07
CA SER A 399 -5.27 -30.69 -16.39
C SER A 399 -5.33 -31.91 -17.32
N GLU A 400 -6.04 -31.81 -18.45
CA GLU A 400 -6.13 -32.89 -19.44
C GLU A 400 -4.90 -32.97 -20.34
N ARG A 401 -4.27 -31.82 -20.63
CA ARG A 401 -3.11 -31.72 -21.52
C ARG A 401 -1.78 -31.55 -20.79
N GLY A 402 -1.80 -31.28 -19.49
CA GLY A 402 -0.60 -31.04 -18.69
C GLY A 402 0.16 -29.77 -19.06
N VAL A 403 -0.47 -28.84 -19.79
CA VAL A 403 0.13 -27.58 -20.26
C VAL A 403 -0.72 -26.38 -19.88
N TYR A 404 -0.06 -25.23 -19.71
CA TYR A 404 -0.70 -23.94 -19.52
C TYR A 404 -1.17 -23.40 -20.87
N GLU A 405 -2.47 -23.20 -21.03
CA GLU A 405 -3.09 -22.61 -22.24
C GLU A 405 -3.57 -21.19 -21.96
N ILE A 406 -3.63 -20.34 -23.01
CA ILE A 406 -4.18 -18.99 -22.88
C ILE A 406 -5.68 -19.10 -22.60
N ALA A 407 -6.08 -18.71 -21.40
CA ALA A 407 -7.41 -18.94 -20.86
C ALA A 407 -8.36 -17.77 -21.04
N ASP A 408 -7.84 -16.57 -21.24
CA ASP A 408 -8.64 -15.41 -21.59
C ASP A 408 -7.79 -14.40 -22.37
N ARG A 409 -8.33 -13.92 -23.49
CA ARG A 409 -7.76 -12.84 -24.30
C ARG A 409 -8.54 -11.53 -24.14
N ASN A 410 -9.65 -11.55 -23.41
CA ASN A 410 -10.46 -10.37 -23.16
C ASN A 410 -9.79 -9.53 -22.06
N TRP A 411 -9.19 -8.41 -22.47
CA TRP A 411 -8.47 -7.51 -21.57
C TRP A 411 -9.34 -6.98 -20.42
N LYS A 412 -10.66 -6.82 -20.63
CA LYS A 412 -11.57 -6.34 -19.58
C LYS A 412 -11.66 -7.32 -18.42
N ASN A 413 -11.71 -8.62 -18.70
CA ASN A 413 -11.72 -9.66 -17.69
C ASN A 413 -10.39 -9.72 -16.93
N ILE A 414 -9.27 -9.52 -17.63
CA ILE A 414 -7.93 -9.48 -17.04
C ILE A 414 -7.81 -8.29 -16.09
N LYS A 415 -8.23 -7.10 -16.56
CA LYS A 415 -8.25 -5.86 -15.78
C LYS A 415 -9.15 -5.99 -14.54
N GLN A 416 -10.37 -6.49 -14.70
CA GLN A 416 -11.29 -6.69 -13.57
C GLN A 416 -10.73 -7.63 -12.51
N LYS A 417 -10.11 -8.74 -12.91
CA LYS A 417 -9.47 -9.67 -11.95
C LYS A 417 -8.29 -9.03 -11.24
N LEU A 418 -7.47 -8.28 -11.96
CA LEU A 418 -6.36 -7.54 -11.37
C LEU A 418 -6.88 -6.52 -10.35
N LEU A 419 -7.86 -5.70 -10.71
CA LEU A 419 -8.49 -4.73 -9.81
C LEU A 419 -9.12 -5.41 -8.59
N PHE A 420 -9.79 -6.55 -8.77
CA PHE A 420 -10.36 -7.33 -7.67
C PHE A 420 -9.27 -7.83 -6.72
N SER A 421 -8.17 -8.38 -7.23
CA SER A 421 -7.05 -8.85 -6.40
C SER A 421 -6.36 -7.74 -5.59
N LEU A 422 -6.44 -6.49 -6.07
CA LEU A 422 -5.90 -5.31 -5.40
C LEU A 422 -6.91 -4.66 -4.45
N THR A 423 -8.20 -4.97 -4.61
CA THR A 423 -9.26 -4.48 -3.73
C THR A 423 -9.06 -5.08 -2.35
N ASN A 424 -8.81 -4.21 -1.36
CA ASN A 424 -8.48 -4.62 0.00
C ASN A 424 -7.32 -5.65 0.06
N PHE A 425 -6.38 -5.60 -0.89
CA PHE A 425 -5.25 -6.53 -1.01
C PHE A 425 -5.64 -8.01 -1.13
N GLY A 426 -6.83 -8.30 -1.65
CA GLY A 426 -7.37 -9.66 -1.69
C GLY A 426 -7.74 -10.22 -0.32
N GLN A 427 -7.71 -9.39 0.72
CA GLN A 427 -8.15 -9.74 2.07
C GLN A 427 -9.67 -9.59 2.19
N PRO A 428 -10.31 -10.45 2.98
CA PRO A 428 -11.74 -10.37 3.22
C PRO A 428 -12.15 -9.02 3.82
N LEU A 429 -13.31 -8.51 3.41
CA LEU A 429 -13.90 -7.33 4.02
C LEU A 429 -14.68 -7.72 5.27
N ILE A 430 -14.09 -7.47 6.44
CA ILE A 430 -14.69 -7.75 7.74
C ILE A 430 -15.18 -6.43 8.37
N TYR A 431 -16.41 -6.45 8.87
CA TYR A 431 -17.03 -5.30 9.54
C TYR A 431 -17.53 -5.70 10.92
N VAL A 432 -17.46 -4.77 11.88
CA VAL A 432 -18.21 -4.90 13.13
C VAL A 432 -19.68 -4.62 12.86
N ALA A 433 -20.52 -5.64 13.00
CA ALA A 433 -21.96 -5.53 12.82
C ALA A 433 -22.69 -5.29 14.15
N ASP A 434 -22.24 -5.93 15.23
CA ASP A 434 -22.80 -5.75 16.58
C ASP A 434 -21.69 -5.96 17.63
N GLY A 435 -21.53 -4.99 18.52
CA GLY A 435 -20.58 -4.99 19.63
C GLY A 435 -21.08 -5.65 20.90
N ASN A 436 -22.37 -6.00 20.95
CA ASN A 436 -22.99 -6.71 22.07
C ASN A 436 -24.07 -7.66 21.54
N PHE A 437 -23.65 -8.59 20.69
CA PHE A 437 -24.53 -9.49 19.99
C PHE A 437 -25.40 -10.29 20.97
N GLU A 438 -26.72 -10.21 20.77
CA GLU A 438 -27.73 -10.84 21.63
C GLU A 438 -27.58 -10.52 23.13
N ASN A 439 -26.98 -9.38 23.46
CA ASN A 439 -26.69 -8.95 24.82
C ASN A 439 -25.80 -9.92 25.62
N ARG A 440 -24.95 -10.70 24.92
CA ARG A 440 -24.02 -11.68 25.53
C ARG A 440 -22.61 -11.11 25.80
N GLY A 441 -22.35 -9.86 25.42
CA GLY A 441 -20.99 -9.30 25.44
C GLY A 441 -20.09 -9.86 24.34
N GLU A 442 -20.68 -10.46 23.30
CA GLU A 442 -19.97 -11.03 22.16
C GLU A 442 -19.92 -10.03 21.00
N LEU A 443 -18.83 -10.05 20.24
CA LEU A 443 -18.63 -9.25 19.03
C LEU A 443 -19.10 -10.05 17.80
N LEU A 444 -20.08 -9.51 17.06
CA LEU A 444 -20.47 -10.03 15.75
C LEU A 444 -19.68 -9.32 14.65
N LEU A 445 -18.90 -10.11 13.91
CA LEU A 445 -18.20 -9.69 12.71
C LEU A 445 -18.95 -10.19 11.48
N ASP A 446 -19.20 -9.29 10.54
CA ASP A 446 -19.83 -9.57 9.23
C ASP A 446 -18.74 -9.66 8.16
N HIS A 447 -18.64 -10.82 7.53
CA HIS A 447 -17.76 -11.03 6.38
C HIS A 447 -18.55 -10.77 5.10
N ARG A 448 -18.25 -9.64 4.44
CA ARG A 448 -18.84 -9.35 3.14
C ARG A 448 -18.04 -10.02 2.04
N HIS A 449 -18.65 -11.05 1.45
CA HIS A 449 -18.22 -11.64 0.19
C HIS A 449 -18.81 -10.81 -0.96
N ASP A 450 -17.97 -10.37 -1.88
CA ASP A 450 -18.37 -9.76 -3.15
C ASP A 450 -18.72 -10.82 -4.21
#